data_AF-E6SU95-F1
#
_entry.id   AF-E6SU95-F1
#
_cell.length_a   1.000
_cell.length_b   1.000
_cell.length_c   1.000
_cell.angle_alpha   90.00
_cell.angle_beta   90.00
_cell.angle_gamma   90.00
#
_symmetry.space_group_name_H-M   'P 1'
#
loop_
_entity.id
_entity.type
_entity.pdbx_description
1 polymer ?
#
loop_
_entity_poly.entity_id
_entity_poly.type
_entity_poly.pdbx_seq_one_letter_code
_entity_poly.pdbx_strand_id
1 'polypeptide(L)' 'MKKLTNKRLIAYLVDHKHIDMVSVSKTQIICTVATRFKPDEVPQLLADTGQPMPRMTSSDGVNYIVFPRY' A
#
# COMPACT_ATOMS: atom_id res chain seq x y z
N MET A 1 -8.06 12.37 -11.78
CA MET A 1 -7.02 11.85 -10.87
C MET A 1 -6.16 10.85 -11.64
N LYS A 2 -4.83 11.02 -11.64
CA LYS A 2 -3.92 10.20 -12.47
C LYS A 2 -3.38 9.05 -11.62
N LYS A 3 -4.14 7.95 -11.57
CA LYS A 3 -3.76 6.70 -10.89
C LYS A 3 -2.36 6.25 -11.32
N LEU A 4 -1.50 5.93 -10.35
CA LEU A 4 -0.18 5.39 -10.65
C LEU A 4 -0.29 4.01 -11.32
N THR A 5 0.52 3.79 -12.36
CA THR A 5 0.75 2.44 -12.92
C THR A 5 1.37 1.54 -11.87
N ASN A 6 1.16 0.21 -11.92
CA ASN A 6 1.72 -0.72 -10.93
C ASN A 6 3.21 -0.51 -10.65
N LYS A 7 4.03 -0.28 -11.69
CA LYS A 7 5.48 -0.05 -11.54
C LYS A 7 5.78 1.17 -10.66
N ARG A 8 5.08 2.28 -10.91
CA ARG A 8 5.23 3.52 -10.13
C ARG A 8 4.64 3.40 -8.74
N LEU A 9 3.53 2.67 -8.60
CA LEU A 9 2.93 2.37 -7.31
C LEU A 9 3.90 1.57 -6.43
N ILE A 10 4.49 0.50 -6.96
CA ILE A 10 5.48 -0.31 -6.22
C ILE A 10 6.69 0.54 -5.82
N ALA A 11 7.23 1.35 -6.74
CA ALA A 11 8.35 2.24 -6.42
C ALA A 11 8.00 3.22 -5.29
N TYR A 12 6.82 3.84 -5.35
CA TYR A 12 6.33 4.72 -4.29
C TYR A 12 6.20 4.01 -2.93
N LEU A 13 5.65 2.79 -2.94
CA LEU A 13 5.41 2.02 -1.71
C LEU A 13 6.71 1.52 -1.07
N VAL A 14 7.70 1.14 -1.88
CA VAL A 14 9.02 0.69 -1.39
C VAL A 14 9.79 1.84 -0.71
N ASP A 15 9.66 3.06 -1.21
CA ASP A 15 10.31 4.24 -0.63
C ASP A 15 9.52 4.87 0.54
N HIS A 16 8.33 4.34 0.87
CA HIS A 16 7.46 4.90 1.89
C HIS A 16 7.93 4.55 3.31
N LYS A 17 8.12 5.56 4.16
CA LYS A 17 8.76 5.46 5.49
C LYS A 17 8.20 4.41 6.46
N HIS A 18 6.91 4.09 6.34
CA HIS A 18 6.19 3.18 7.24
C HIS A 18 5.76 1.87 6.56
N ILE A 19 6.28 1.59 5.36
CA ILE A 19 6.07 0.32 4.67
C ILE A 19 7.35 -0.49 4.82
N ASP A 20 7.26 -1.61 5.53
CA ASP A 20 8.42 -2.46 5.81
C ASP A 20 8.69 -3.42 4.63
N MET A 21 7.62 -3.87 3.97
CA MET A 21 7.74 -4.83 2.88
C MET A 21 6.65 -4.62 1.83
N VAL A 22 7.00 -4.80 0.56
CA VAL A 22 6.06 -4.85 -0.57
C VAL A 22 6.19 -6.20 -1.26
N SER A 23 5.12 -6.99 -1.22
CA SER A 23 5.00 -8.26 -1.93
C SER A 23 4.06 -8.11 -3.12
N VAL A 24 4.46 -8.60 -4.28
CA VAL A 24 3.70 -8.44 -5.52
C VAL A 24 3.23 -9.81 -6.00
N SER A 25 1.93 -10.03 -5.95
CA SER A 25 1.25 -11.19 -6.52
C SER A 25 0.78 -10.93 -7.95
N LYS A 26 0.23 -11.96 -8.62
CA LYS A 26 -0.32 -11.85 -9.98
C LYS A 26 -1.48 -10.84 -10.06
N THR A 27 -2.30 -10.77 -9.01
CA THR A 27 -3.54 -9.97 -8.97
C THR A 27 -3.52 -8.86 -7.91
N GLN A 28 -2.52 -8.85 -7.03
CA GLN A 28 -2.50 -7.99 -5.84
C GLN A 28 -1.08 -7.48 -5.55
N ILE A 29 -0.99 -6.31 -4.93
CA ILE A 29 0.22 -5.75 -4.31
C ILE A 29 -0.07 -5.64 -2.83
N ILE A 30 0.66 -6.39 -2.01
CA ILE A 30 0.47 -6.51 -0.57
C ILE A 30 1.60 -5.71 0.10
N CYS A 31 1.24 -4.72 0.90
CA CYS A 31 2.18 -3.90 1.64
C CYS A 31 2.08 -4.26 3.12
N THR A 32 3.18 -4.73 3.69
CA THR A 32 3.30 -4.87 5.14
C THR A 32 3.66 -3.52 5.72
N VAL A 33 2.83 -3.01 6.61
CA VAL A 33 3.05 -1.71 7.25
C VAL A 33 3.56 -1.88 8.67
N ALA A 34 4.45 -0.97 9.06
CA ALA A 34 5.02 -0.92 10.39
C ALA A 34 3.93 -0.68 11.44
N THR A 35 4.18 -1.08 12.68
CA THR A 35 3.29 -0.82 13.83
C THR A 35 3.04 0.66 14.08
N ARG A 36 3.90 1.54 13.56
CA ARG A 36 3.75 3.00 13.67
C ARG A 36 2.87 3.61 12.57
N PHE A 37 2.50 2.83 11.55
CA PHE A 37 1.62 3.27 10.48
C PHE A 37 0.24 3.58 11.06
N LYS A 38 -0.19 4.83 10.91
CA LYS A 38 -1.50 5.28 11.42
C LYS A 38 -2.55 5.25 10.32
N PRO A 39 -3.83 4.98 10.65
CA PRO A 39 -4.93 5.07 9.69
C PRO A 39 -5.01 6.43 8.98
N ASP A 40 -4.59 7.50 9.65
CA ASP A 40 -4.59 8.88 9.12
C ASP A 40 -3.60 9.08 7.95
N GLU A 41 -2.65 8.18 7.75
CA GLU A 41 -1.71 8.23 6.61
C GLU A 41 -2.33 7.62 5.34
N VAL A 42 -3.40 6.83 5.47
CA VAL A 42 -4.06 6.16 4.33
C VAL A 42 -4.67 7.18 3.35
N PRO A 43 -5.39 8.23 3.77
CA PRO A 43 -5.92 9.23 2.85
C PRO A 43 -4.83 9.92 2.03
N GLN A 44 -3.70 10.26 2.66
CA GLN A 44 -2.56 10.88 1.99
C GLN A 44 -1.94 9.93 0.96
N LEU A 45 -1.71 8.67 1.35
CA LEU A 45 -1.20 7.64 0.45
C LEU A 45 -2.13 7.43 -0.75
N LEU A 46 -3.45 7.46 -0.54
CA LEU A 46 -4.43 7.36 -1.63
C LEU A 46 -4.43 8.58 -2.55
N ALA A 47 -4.27 9.79 -1.99
CA ALA A 47 -4.16 11.02 -2.76
C ALA A 47 -2.90 11.01 -3.65
N ASP A 48 -1.76 10.59 -3.11
CA ASP A 48 -0.48 10.56 -3.81
C ASP A 48 -0.42 9.47 -4.89
N THR A 49 -1.04 8.32 -4.62
CA THR A 49 -1.03 7.17 -5.55
C THR A 49 -2.19 7.16 -6.54
N GLY A 50 -3.27 7.88 -6.24
CA GLY A 50 -4.53 7.86 -6.99
C GLY A 50 -5.18 6.47 -7.05
N GLN A 51 -4.86 5.57 -6.12
CA GLN A 51 -5.44 4.23 -6.05
C GLN A 51 -6.81 4.26 -5.37
N PRO A 52 -7.70 3.29 -5.69
CA PRO A 52 -8.92 3.10 -4.91
C PRO A 52 -8.58 2.64 -3.48
N MET A 53 -9.54 2.81 -2.58
CA MET A 53 -9.44 2.37 -1.18
C MET A 53 -8.88 0.94 -1.10
N PRO A 54 -7.71 0.73 -0.46
CA PRO A 54 -7.10 -0.59 -0.38
C PRO A 54 -7.85 -1.45 0.63
N ARG A 55 -7.69 -2.77 0.52
CA ARG A 55 -8.14 -3.68 1.59
C ARG A 55 -7.11 -3.65 2.71
N MET A 56 -7.56 -3.37 3.92
CA MET A 56 -6.73 -3.44 5.12
C MET A 56 -7.03 -4.75 5.84
N THR A 57 -5.99 -5.50 6.18
CA THR A 57 -6.12 -6.74 6.97
C THR A 57 -4.99 -6.81 8.00
N SER A 58 -5.23 -7.50 9.10
CA SER A 58 -4.24 -7.71 10.15
C SER A 58 -4.12 -9.22 10.42
N SER A 59 -2.91 -9.76 10.43
CA SER A 59 -2.63 -11.17 10.74
C SER A 59 -1.38 -11.25 11.60
N ASP A 60 -1.41 -12.05 12.68
CA ASP A 60 -0.25 -12.31 13.55
C ASP A 60 0.42 -11.04 14.11
N GLY A 61 -0.38 -10.00 14.39
CA GLY A 61 0.12 -8.70 14.87
C GLY A 61 0.75 -7.82 13.79
N VAL A 62 0.68 -8.23 12.52
CA VAL A 62 1.18 -7.49 11.36
C VAL A 62 0.01 -6.90 10.58
N ASN A 63 0.12 -5.63 10.20
CA ASN A 63 -0.88 -4.94 9.41
C ASN A 63 -0.49 -4.96 7.92
N TYR A 64 -1.48 -5.16 7.06
CA TYR A 64 -1.32 -5.26 5.62
C TYR A 64 -2.27 -4.33 4.90
N ILE A 65 -1.76 -3.67 3.86
CA ILE A 65 -2.52 -2.88 2.90
C ILE A 65 -2.43 -3.56 1.54
N VAL A 66 -3.57 -3.95 0.99
CA VAL A 66 -3.64 -4.71 -0.27
C VAL A 66 -4.24 -3.84 -1.36
N PHE A 67 -3.46 -3.58 -2.40
CA PHE A 67 -3.87 -2.91 -3.62
C PHE A 67 -4.17 -3.92 -4.74
N PRO A 68 -5.21 -3.70 -5.54
CA PRO A 68 -5.42 -4.46 -6.77
C PRO A 68 -4.33 -4.15 -7.79
N ARG A 69 -3.81 -5.19 -8.44
CA ARG A 69 -2.84 -5.08 -9.54
C ARG A 69 -3.58 -5.17 -10.88
N TYR A 70 -3.34 -4.19 -11.75
CA TYR A 70 -4.02 -4.06 -13.05
C TYR A 70 -3.12 -4.34 -14.24
#